data_AF-A0AAD8CQC7-F1
#
_entry.id   AF-A0AAD8CQC7-F1
#
_cell.length_a   1.000
_cell.length_b   1.000
_cell.length_c   1.000
_cell.angle_alpha   90.00
_cell.angle_beta   90.00
_cell.angle_gamma   90.00
#
_symmetry.space_group_name_H-M   'P 1'
#
loop_
_entity.id
_entity.type
_entity.pdbx_description
1 polymer ?
#
loop_
_entity_poly.entity_id
_entity_poly.type
_entity_poly.pdbx_seq_one_letter_code
_entity_poly.pdbx_strand_id
1 'polypeptide(L)'
;MSGPNGDPNVSIGIDEEEEFGEEEYAAINAMLDQINSCLDDLEERNDSLNTKLKELLESNRQTRQEFRQQLSEGPAQTPPSPPPPSSSELGGREEQ
;
A
#
# COMPACT_ATOMS: atom_id res chain seq x y z
N MET A 1 -18.18 -57.17 -25.21
CA MET A 1 -17.91 -57.24 -23.76
C MET A 1 -17.92 -55.81 -23.25
N SER A 2 -19.03 -55.35 -22.69
CA SER A 2 -19.13 -54.02 -22.10
C SER A 2 -18.35 -54.03 -20.77
N GLY A 3 -17.49 -53.04 -20.57
CA GLY A 3 -16.57 -52.99 -19.43
C GLY A 3 -17.27 -52.82 -18.07
N PRO A 4 -16.54 -53.04 -16.95
CA PRO A 4 -17.07 -53.02 -15.59
C PRO A 4 -17.32 -51.61 -15.04
N ASN A 5 -17.25 -50.58 -15.88
CA ASN A 5 -17.68 -49.24 -15.53
C ASN A 5 -19.19 -49.20 -15.73
N GLY A 6 -19.90 -49.85 -14.80
CA GLY A 6 -21.28 -49.52 -14.54
C GLY A 6 -21.31 -48.02 -14.30
N ASP A 7 -21.91 -47.31 -15.25
CA ASP A 7 -22.31 -45.92 -15.07
C ASP A 7 -22.91 -45.83 -13.66
N PRO A 8 -22.47 -44.92 -12.78
CA PRO A 8 -23.29 -44.62 -11.64
C PRO A 8 -24.58 -44.11 -12.26
N ASN A 9 -25.60 -44.97 -12.29
CA ASN A 9 -26.97 -44.52 -12.34
C ASN A 9 -27.11 -43.70 -11.06
N VAL A 10 -26.70 -42.45 -11.15
CA VAL A 10 -27.22 -41.38 -10.35
C VAL A 10 -28.69 -41.35 -10.80
N SER A 11 -29.48 -42.30 -10.27
CA SER A 11 -30.77 -41.96 -9.74
C SER A 11 -30.46 -40.86 -8.74
N ILE A 12 -30.28 -39.66 -9.29
CA ILE A 12 -30.75 -38.46 -8.67
C ILE A 12 -32.20 -38.87 -8.45
N GLY A 13 -32.52 -39.24 -7.22
CA GLY A 13 -33.88 -39.24 -6.77
C GLY A 13 -34.29 -37.79 -6.91
N ILE A 14 -34.60 -37.38 -8.14
CA ILE A 14 -35.56 -36.34 -8.36
C ILE A 14 -36.83 -37.04 -7.91
N ASP A 15 -37.04 -37.08 -6.60
CA ASP A 15 -38.39 -36.85 -6.13
C ASP A 15 -38.74 -35.50 -6.77
N GLU A 16 -39.36 -35.55 -7.95
CA GLU A 16 -39.85 -34.42 -8.74
C GLU A 16 -40.98 -33.66 -8.00
N GLU A 17 -41.05 -33.81 -6.66
CA GLU A 17 -42.14 -33.40 -5.80
C GLU A 17 -41.69 -32.78 -4.46
N GLU A 18 -40.38 -32.55 -4.22
CA GLU A 18 -39.99 -31.56 -3.20
C GLU A 18 -39.85 -30.20 -3.90
N GLU A 19 -41.00 -29.59 -4.19
CA GLU A 19 -41.10 -28.18 -4.55
C GLU A 19 -40.33 -27.40 -3.46
N PHE A 20 -39.17 -26.86 -3.82
CA PHE A 20 -38.37 -26.02 -2.92
C PHE A 20 -39.32 -25.00 -2.27
N GLY A 21 -39.42 -25.06 -0.96
CA GLY A 21 -40.32 -24.20 -0.23
C GLY A 21 -39.92 -22.74 -0.34
N GLU A 22 -40.88 -21.87 -0.06
CA GLU A 22 -40.65 -20.42 0.03
C GLU A 22 -39.54 -20.09 1.06
N GLU A 23 -39.35 -20.95 2.06
CA GLU A 23 -38.32 -20.83 3.08
C GLU A 23 -36.91 -21.04 2.53
N GLU A 24 -36.69 -22.04 1.67
CA GLU A 24 -35.40 -22.27 1.02
C GLU A 24 -35.04 -21.13 0.08
N TYR A 25 -36.02 -20.60 -0.67
CA TYR A 25 -35.79 -19.42 -1.52
C TYR A 25 -35.49 -18.17 -0.68
N ALA A 26 -36.19 -17.98 0.45
CA ALA A 26 -35.90 -16.90 1.37
C ALA A 26 -34.49 -17.02 1.98
N ALA A 27 -34.08 -18.24 2.35
CA ALA A 27 -32.74 -18.51 2.86
C ALA A 27 -31.66 -18.24 1.79
N ILE A 28 -31.89 -18.63 0.53
CA ILE A 28 -30.99 -18.33 -0.59
C ILE A 28 -30.87 -16.81 -0.79
N ASN A 29 -31.99 -16.08 -0.80
CA ASN A 29 -31.97 -14.62 -0.93
C ASN A 29 -31.21 -13.96 0.21
N ALA A 30 -31.41 -14.41 1.46
CA ALA A 30 -30.67 -13.91 2.61
C ALA A 30 -29.15 -14.17 2.48
N MET A 31 -28.76 -15.35 1.99
CA MET A 31 -27.35 -15.66 1.71
C MET A 31 -26.77 -14.78 0.60
N LEU A 32 -27.56 -14.48 -0.44
CA LEU A 32 -27.15 -13.58 -1.53
C LEU A 32 -26.96 -12.15 -1.02
N ASP A 33 -27.87 -11.65 -0.18
CA ASP A 33 -27.74 -10.33 0.45
C ASP A 33 -26.51 -10.26 1.36
N GLN A 34 -26.25 -11.33 2.11
CA GLN A 34 -25.05 -11.44 2.93
C GLN A 34 -23.77 -11.41 2.08
N ILE A 35 -23.74 -12.13 0.96
CA ILE A 35 -22.60 -12.11 0.03
C ILE A 35 -22.40 -10.70 -0.53
N ASN A 36 -23.47 -10.04 -0.98
CA ASN A 36 -23.40 -8.67 -1.51
C ASN A 36 -22.82 -7.70 -0.48
N SER A 37 -23.34 -7.71 0.75
CA SER A 37 -22.80 -6.88 1.83
C SER A 37 -21.33 -7.19 2.13
N CYS A 38 -20.93 -8.46 2.08
CA CYS A 38 -19.54 -8.84 2.30
C CYS A 38 -18.61 -8.36 1.16
N LEU A 39 -19.11 -8.32 -0.08
CA LEU A 39 -18.38 -7.81 -1.23
C LEU A 39 -18.23 -6.28 -1.16
N ASP A 40 -19.30 -5.56 -0.80
CA ASP A 40 -19.27 -4.11 -0.61
C ASP A 40 -18.23 -3.71 0.47
N ASP A 41 -18.25 -4.40 1.61
CA ASP A 41 -17.28 -4.21 2.70
C ASP A 41 -15.83 -4.47 2.25
N LEU A 42 -15.62 -5.48 1.40
CA LEU A 42 -14.31 -5.82 0.87
C LEU A 42 -13.81 -4.76 -0.12
N GLU A 43 -14.69 -4.25 -0.98
CA GLU A 43 -14.37 -3.19 -1.92
C GLU A 43 -13.98 -1.91 -1.18
N GLU A 44 -14.77 -1.48 -0.19
CA GLU A 44 -14.47 -0.29 0.62
C GLU A 44 -13.11 -0.43 1.34
N ARG A 45 -12.84 -1.59 1.93
CA ARG A 45 -11.55 -1.85 2.59
C ARG A 45 -10.40 -1.84 1.60
N ASN A 46 -10.59 -2.37 0.40
CA ASN A 46 -9.58 -2.35 -0.66
C ASN A 46 -9.25 -0.92 -1.09
N ASP A 47 -10.27 -0.10 -1.30
CA ASP A 47 -10.12 1.30 -1.69
C ASP A 47 -9.45 2.14 -0.60
N SER A 48 -9.84 1.93 0.67
CA SER A 48 -9.19 2.55 1.82
C SER A 48 -7.71 2.19 1.91
N LEU A 49 -7.38 0.91 1.72
CA LEU A 49 -6.00 0.42 1.75
C LEU A 49 -5.17 1.02 0.62
N ASN A 50 -5.71 1.03 -0.60
CA ASN A 50 -5.05 1.62 -1.77
C ASN A 50 -4.79 3.11 -1.58
N THR A 51 -5.74 3.84 -0.99
CA THR A 51 -5.59 5.27 -0.69
C THR A 51 -4.47 5.51 0.30
N LYS A 52 -4.47 4.78 1.43
CA LYS A 52 -3.40 4.86 2.45
C LYS A 52 -2.03 4.50 1.89
N LEU A 53 -1.95 3.52 0.98
CA LEU A 53 -0.70 3.16 0.33
C LEU A 53 -0.17 4.29 -0.56
N LYS A 54 -1.04 4.93 -1.35
CA LYS A 54 -0.66 6.07 -2.20
C LYS A 54 -0.14 7.23 -1.35
N GLU A 55 -0.87 7.60 -0.30
CA GLU A 55 -0.46 8.65 0.65
C GLU A 55 0.89 8.34 1.30
N LEU A 56 1.10 7.10 1.74
CA LEU A 56 2.37 6.68 2.33
C LEU A 56 3.54 6.80 1.35
N LEU A 57 3.34 6.38 0.09
CA LEU A 57 4.37 6.48 -0.94
C LEU A 57 4.68 7.95 -1.29
N GLU A 58 3.68 8.81 -1.32
CA GLU A 58 3.85 10.24 -1.53
C GLU A 58 4.59 10.91 -0.37
N SER A 59 4.16 10.64 0.87
CA SER A 59 4.84 11.10 2.08
C SER A 59 6.29 10.61 2.15
N ASN A 60 6.56 9.36 1.77
CA ASN A 60 7.92 8.83 1.70
C ASN A 60 8.78 9.54 0.65
N ARG A 61 8.21 9.84 -0.53
CA ARG A 61 8.90 10.60 -1.58
C ARG A 61 9.21 12.01 -1.10
N GLN A 62 8.25 12.69 -0.48
CA GLN A 62 8.43 14.04 0.07
C GLN A 62 9.52 14.06 1.15
N THR A 63 9.45 13.15 2.13
CA THR A 63 10.46 13.05 3.21
C THR A 63 11.88 12.88 2.65
N ARG A 64 12.04 12.06 1.60
CA ARG A 64 13.34 11.88 0.94
C ARG A 64 13.82 13.13 0.19
N GLN A 65 12.90 13.89 -0.40
CA GLN A 65 13.24 15.15 -1.05
C GLN A 65 13.67 16.20 -0.01
N GLU A 66 12.92 16.34 1.08
CA GLU A 66 13.25 17.24 2.19
C GLU A 66 14.62 16.89 2.79
N PHE A 67 14.89 15.59 3.02
CA PHE A 67 16.20 15.15 3.52
C PHE A 67 17.34 15.46 2.55
N ARG A 68 17.12 15.28 1.23
CA ARG A 68 18.10 15.65 0.21
C ARG A 68 18.33 17.15 0.12
N GLN A 69 17.28 17.95 0.25
CA GLN A 69 17.38 19.42 0.30
C GLN A 69 18.18 19.86 1.53
N GLN A 70 17.86 19.35 2.72
CA GLN A 70 18.62 19.64 3.95
C GLN A 70 20.10 19.27 3.86
N LEU A 71 20.43 18.14 3.21
CA LEU A 71 21.83 17.75 2.95
C LEU A 71 22.51 18.65 1.91
N SER A 72 21.78 19.11 0.89
CA SER A 72 22.29 20.01 -0.14
C SER A 72 22.44 21.45 0.37
N GLU A 73 21.61 21.85 1.33
CA GLU A 73 21.63 23.15 2.03
C GLU A 73 22.50 23.10 3.30
N GLY A 74 23.49 22.19 3.36
CA GLY A 74 24.42 22.02 4.47
C GLY A 74 24.90 23.35 5.07
N PRO A 75 25.21 23.39 6.38
CA PRO A 75 25.04 24.56 7.26
C PRO A 75 25.59 25.85 6.63
N ALA A 76 24.72 26.56 5.92
CA ALA A 76 25.01 27.87 5.36
C ALA A 76 24.94 28.96 6.44
N GLN A 77 25.52 28.71 7.63
CA GLN A 77 25.70 29.69 8.70
C GLN A 77 26.93 29.34 9.53
N THR A 78 28.11 29.26 8.92
CA THR A 78 29.34 29.65 9.61
C THR A 78 29.56 31.14 9.32
N PRO A 79 29.62 32.04 10.33
CA PRO A 79 29.96 33.43 10.09
C PRO A 79 31.31 33.49 9.35
N PRO A 80 31.51 34.43 8.41
CA PRO A 80 32.75 34.50 7.65
C PRO A 80 33.91 34.64 8.63
N SER A 81 34.80 33.65 8.66
CA SER A 81 36.01 33.74 9.47
C SER A 81 36.79 34.98 9.03
N PRO A 82 37.32 35.79 9.96
CA PRO A 82 38.14 36.94 9.58
C PRO A 82 39.32 36.45 8.71
N PRO A 83 39.72 37.23 7.69
CA PRO A 83 40.81 36.85 6.80
C PRO A 83 42.08 36.60 7.63
N PRO A 84 42.90 35.60 7.25
CA PRO A 84 44.16 35.37 7.95
C PRO A 84 45.03 36.64 7.86
N PRO A 85 45.75 36.99 8.94
CA PRO A 85 46.66 38.13 8.90
C PRO A 85 47.65 37.92 7.75
N SER A 86 47.72 38.91 6.85
CA SER A 86 48.71 38.90 5.78
C SER A 86 50.10 38.77 6.41
N SER A 87 50.88 37.77 6.01
CA SER A 87 52.24 37.50 6.47
C SER A 87 53.26 38.59 6.07
N SER A 88 52.82 39.84 5.93
CA SER A 88 53.60 40.98 5.44
C SER A 88 54.30 41.76 6.56
N GLU A 89 54.05 41.45 7.84
CA GLU A 89 54.57 42.21 8.98
C GLU A 89 55.60 41.46 9.85
N LEU A 90 56.20 40.39 9.34
CA LEU A 90 57.37 39.77 9.96
C LEU A 90 58.65 40.19 9.24
N GLY A 91 59.18 41.32 9.67
CA GLY A 91 60.62 41.40 9.93
C GLY A 91 61.53 41.88 8.80
N GLY A 92 61.15 42.95 8.09
CA GLY A 92 62.15 43.82 7.46
C GLY A 92 62.79 44.74 8.50
N ARG A 93 63.68 44.21 9.35
CA ARG A 93 64.61 45.01 10.16
C ARG A 93 66.02 44.48 9.92
N GLU A 94 66.55 44.86 8.76
CA GLU A 94 67.98 44.88 8.49
C GLU A 94 68.40 46.35 8.34
N GLU A 95 69.56 46.66 8.91
CA GLU A 95 70.40 47.86 8.70
C GLU A 95 70.03 49.19 9.40
N GLN A 96 70.63 49.38 10.59
CA GLN A 96 71.69 50.39 10.81
C GLN A 96 72.41 50.17 12.14
#